data_AF-K4AL28-F1
#
_entry.id   AF-K4AL28-F1
#
_cell.length_a   1.000
_cell.length_b   1.000
_cell.length_c   1.000
_cell.angle_alpha   90.00
_cell.angle_beta   90.00
_cell.angle_gamma   90.00
#
_symmetry.space_group_name_H-M   'P 1'
#
loop_
_entity.id
_entity.type
_entity.pdbx_description
1 polymer ?
#
loop_
_entity_poly.entity_id
_entity_poly.type
_entity_poly.pdbx_seq_one_letter_code
_entity_poly.pdbx_strand_id
1 'polypeptide(L)'
;MRESAASASGCSNFPAWVLLDTVAKIGRCKNETTAQGTTSAGLHIEVSFELVDPPGLSRCVIYCPESDLTARNSKTPPSPSPSACITGADGAFLLVRVFFPERDGRPMFTDVFVYRAGPGTPSLYLLPQPYPVHLLSNYVGVLSCGGGDASEHCLVVVPERWIGPDHRLMYDLQVFSTKTQSWSTKDARFDPTKVFSVAGGSLAWVDVRSRILLCKEVDDDPEMLLIQLPALMGANVQEFGVDSDDCSPPMDPIRDVTFRNGRFRFIEMESLVLLSDSTSQRPWTAAMFERKVCSEDWERCCSVDSNDLMPADSCFPYLFPEIYDYEEKKLTLNRVVSFLPTLDQ
;
A
#
# COMPACT_ATOMS: atom_id res chain seq x y z
N MET A 1 10.97 -5.22 -36.52
CA MET A 1 11.83 -4.02 -36.37
C MET A 1 12.33 -4.07 -34.94
N ARG A 2 13.65 -4.19 -34.74
CA ARG A 2 14.28 -4.38 -33.43
C ARG A 2 14.29 -3.04 -32.68
N GLU A 3 13.63 -2.97 -31.53
CA GLU A 3 13.81 -1.84 -30.61
C GLU A 3 15.07 -2.03 -29.78
N SER A 4 15.84 -0.96 -29.75
CA SER A 4 17.20 -0.86 -29.23
C SER A 4 17.17 -0.68 -27.72
N ALA A 5 17.79 -1.60 -26.99
CA ALA A 5 18.12 -1.41 -25.58
C ALA A 5 19.20 -0.32 -25.47
N ALA A 6 18.82 0.85 -24.98
CA ALA A 6 19.76 1.88 -24.56
C ALA A 6 20.34 1.48 -23.21
N SER A 7 21.64 1.18 -23.21
CA SER A 7 22.45 0.84 -22.05
C SER A 7 22.60 2.03 -21.11
N ALA A 8 22.03 1.93 -19.90
CA ALA A 8 22.44 2.75 -18.77
C ALA A 8 23.58 2.02 -18.03
N SER A 9 24.81 2.43 -18.29
CA SER A 9 25.99 1.99 -17.54
C SER A 9 26.27 2.97 -16.40
N GLY A 10 26.17 2.50 -15.15
CA GLY A 10 26.64 3.24 -13.97
C GLY A 10 26.10 2.68 -12.65
N CYS A 11 26.82 1.71 -12.08
CA CYS A 11 26.78 1.25 -10.67
C CYS A 11 25.42 1.02 -10.01
N SER A 12 24.91 -0.23 -10.05
CA SER A 12 24.27 -0.84 -8.88
C SER A 12 24.24 -2.36 -9.04
N ASN A 13 24.82 -3.10 -8.10
CA ASN A 13 24.65 -4.57 -8.00
C ASN A 13 23.21 -4.97 -7.59
N PHE A 14 22.25 -4.04 -7.67
CA PHE A 14 20.88 -4.21 -7.22
C PHE A 14 19.90 -4.02 -8.38
N PRO A 15 18.78 -4.78 -8.40
CA PRO A 15 17.72 -4.63 -9.37
C PRO A 15 17.09 -3.22 -9.35
N ALA A 16 16.42 -2.84 -10.44
CA ALA A 16 15.72 -1.56 -10.57
C ALA A 16 14.52 -1.40 -9.61
N TRP A 17 14.18 -2.43 -8.84
CA TRP A 17 13.09 -2.48 -7.87
C TRP A 17 13.50 -3.39 -6.70
N VAL A 18 12.91 -3.17 -5.52
CA VAL A 18 13.13 -4.01 -4.34
C VAL A 18 11.81 -4.31 -3.65
N LEU A 19 11.71 -5.45 -2.96
CA LEU A 19 10.65 -5.67 -2.00
C LEU A 19 11.06 -5.02 -0.68
N LEU A 20 10.18 -4.23 -0.08
CA LEU A 20 10.47 -3.46 1.12
C LEU A 20 9.57 -3.90 2.27
N ASP A 21 10.17 -4.17 3.42
CA ASP A 21 9.42 -4.27 4.68
C ASP A 21 8.87 -2.88 5.03
N THR A 22 7.55 -2.78 5.18
CA THR A 22 6.88 -1.52 5.52
C THR A 22 7.17 -1.10 6.95
N VAL A 23 7.64 -2.00 7.82
CA VAL A 23 8.05 -1.69 9.19
C VAL A 23 9.53 -1.36 9.23
N ALA A 24 9.85 -0.13 9.63
CA ALA A 24 11.24 0.30 9.75
C ALA A 24 11.86 -0.15 11.07
N LYS A 25 13.16 -0.47 11.02
CA LYS A 25 13.98 -0.80 12.17
C LYS A 25 14.57 0.46 12.78
N ILE A 26 14.52 0.60 14.10
CA ILE A 26 15.33 1.61 14.79
C ILE A 26 16.73 1.05 15.03
N GLY A 27 17.76 1.78 14.59
CA GLY A 27 19.14 1.37 14.77
C GLY A 27 20.11 2.17 13.92
N ARG A 28 21.39 1.81 13.96
CA ARG A 28 22.43 2.42 13.14
C ARG A 28 22.63 1.62 11.85
N CYS A 29 22.50 2.29 10.72
CA CYS A 29 22.92 1.78 9.41
C CYS A 29 23.39 2.99 8.61
N LYS A 30 24.62 2.93 8.07
CA LYS A 30 25.17 3.99 7.24
C LYS A 30 25.83 3.39 6.00
N ASN A 31 25.32 3.76 4.83
CA ASN A 31 25.77 3.27 3.53
C ASN A 31 25.40 4.29 2.43
N GLU A 32 25.48 3.88 1.16
CA GLU A 32 25.22 4.74 0.00
C GLU A 32 23.76 5.23 -0.11
N THR A 33 22.81 4.55 0.54
CA THR A 33 21.39 4.92 0.61
C THR A 33 21.07 5.86 1.77
N THR A 34 22.07 6.25 2.57
CA THR A 34 21.83 7.09 3.75
C THR A 34 21.47 8.51 3.37
N ALA A 35 20.26 8.92 3.73
CA ALA A 35 19.82 10.31 3.73
C ALA A 35 19.73 10.85 5.16
N GLN A 36 20.11 12.11 5.34
CA GLN A 36 20.08 12.81 6.62
C GLN A 36 19.03 13.92 6.60
N GLY A 37 18.47 14.22 7.77
CA GLY A 37 17.52 15.31 7.94
C GLY A 37 17.41 15.77 9.39
N THR A 38 16.44 16.65 9.61
CA THR A 38 16.13 17.21 10.93
C THR A 38 14.63 17.04 11.19
N THR A 39 14.27 16.59 12.39
CA THR A 39 12.88 16.43 12.85
C THR A 39 12.24 17.79 13.13
N SER A 40 10.91 17.83 13.29
CA SER A 40 10.18 19.04 13.72
C SER A 40 10.63 19.55 15.10
N ALA A 41 11.16 18.66 15.95
CA ALA A 41 11.75 18.98 17.24
C ALA A 41 13.23 19.42 17.16
N GLY A 42 13.81 19.56 15.96
CA GLY A 42 15.21 19.97 15.76
C GLY A 42 16.23 18.85 15.99
N LEU A 43 15.81 17.58 16.00
CA LEU A 43 16.69 16.44 16.23
C LEU A 43 17.26 15.91 14.91
N HIS A 44 18.49 15.43 14.95
CA HIS A 44 19.10 14.77 13.79
C HIS A 44 18.49 13.39 13.56
N ILE A 45 18.20 13.07 12.29
CA ILE A 45 17.67 11.77 11.86
C ILE A 45 18.42 11.30 10.61
N GLU A 46 18.70 10.00 10.53
CA GLU A 46 19.19 9.35 9.32
C GLU A 46 18.25 8.21 8.92
N VAL A 47 18.03 8.07 7.61
CA VAL A 47 17.28 6.97 7.00
C VAL A 47 18.19 6.27 6.01
N SER A 48 18.29 4.95 6.14
CA SER A 48 19.13 4.09 5.31
C SER A 48 18.39 2.79 4.99
N PHE A 49 18.82 2.10 3.94
CA PHE A 49 18.25 0.83 3.51
C PHE A 49 19.29 -0.30 3.52
N GLU A 50 18.92 -1.42 4.14
CA GLU A 50 19.60 -2.70 4.01
C GLU A 50 18.97 -3.44 2.82
N LEU A 51 19.58 -3.31 1.65
CA LEU A 51 19.07 -3.89 0.40
C LEU A 51 19.41 -5.38 0.31
N VAL A 52 18.44 -6.19 -0.12
CA VAL A 52 18.60 -7.63 -0.39
C VAL A 52 17.92 -7.99 -1.71
N ASP A 53 18.39 -9.05 -2.36
CA ASP A 53 17.79 -9.53 -3.60
C ASP A 53 16.39 -10.12 -3.36
N PRO A 54 15.39 -9.80 -4.22
CA PRO A 54 14.10 -10.48 -4.21
C PRO A 54 14.25 -12.00 -4.34
N PRO A 55 13.45 -12.81 -3.65
CA PRO A 55 12.24 -12.46 -2.89
C PRO A 55 12.50 -11.98 -1.45
N GLY A 56 13.76 -11.74 -1.06
CA GLY A 56 14.08 -11.17 0.25
C GLY A 56 13.47 -9.78 0.45
N LEU A 57 13.08 -9.46 1.68
CA LEU A 57 12.58 -8.14 2.05
C LEU A 57 13.76 -7.24 2.44
N SER A 58 13.97 -6.17 1.67
CA SER A 58 14.85 -5.08 2.03
C SER A 58 14.28 -4.32 3.21
N ARG A 59 15.15 -3.73 4.04
CA ARG A 59 14.74 -3.13 5.32
C ARG A 59 15.11 -1.67 5.41
N CYS A 60 14.13 -0.83 5.77
CA CYS A 60 14.37 0.56 6.17
C CYS A 60 14.94 0.59 7.59
N VAL A 61 16.02 1.33 7.80
CA VAL A 61 16.67 1.54 9.10
C VAL A 61 16.69 3.03 9.39
N ILE A 62 16.14 3.42 10.54
CA ILE A 62 16.09 4.79 11.01
C ILE A 62 16.98 4.93 12.24
N TYR A 63 17.90 5.89 12.15
CA TYR A 63 18.76 6.28 13.24
C TYR A 63 18.37 7.65 13.77
N CYS A 64 18.14 7.74 15.08
CA CYS A 64 18.03 9.01 15.80
C CYS A 64 18.94 8.94 17.05
N PRO A 65 19.92 9.86 17.21
CA PRO A 65 20.89 9.80 18.31
C PRO A 65 20.26 9.80 19.70
N GLU A 66 19.10 10.44 19.90
CA GLU A 66 18.42 10.46 21.19
C GLU A 66 17.82 9.08 21.56
N SER A 67 17.56 8.21 20.59
CA SER A 67 17.12 6.82 20.82
C SER A 67 18.21 5.97 21.49
N ASP A 68 19.49 6.30 21.28
CA ASP A 68 20.64 5.57 21.82
C ASP A 68 21.02 5.99 23.25
N LEU A 69 20.54 7.15 23.72
CA LEU A 69 20.94 7.70 25.02
C LEU A 69 20.37 6.93 26.23
N THR A 70 19.36 6.07 26.04
CA THR A 70 18.76 5.24 27.11
C THR A 70 19.40 3.87 27.28
N ALA A 71 20.08 3.32 26.27
CA ALA A 71 20.67 2.00 26.40
C ALA A 71 21.85 1.97 27.40
N ARG A 72 22.46 3.13 27.69
CA ARG A 72 23.75 3.18 28.39
C ARG A 72 23.68 3.61 29.85
N ASN A 73 22.64 4.32 30.33
CA ASN A 73 22.77 5.06 31.60
C ASN A 73 21.53 5.21 32.52
N SER A 74 20.42 4.46 32.39
CA SER A 74 19.28 4.64 33.33
C SER A 74 18.83 3.37 34.07
N LYS A 75 18.60 3.51 35.38
CA LYS A 75 17.93 2.52 36.27
C LYS A 75 16.40 2.51 36.10
N THR A 76 15.87 3.30 35.17
CA THR A 76 14.44 3.39 34.84
C THR A 76 14.09 2.37 33.75
N PRO A 77 12.84 1.88 33.71
CA PRO A 77 12.38 1.05 32.60
C PRO A 77 12.62 1.79 31.28
N PRO A 78 12.98 1.08 30.20
CA PRO A 78 13.27 1.71 28.92
C PRO A 78 12.04 2.51 28.48
N SER A 79 12.23 3.81 28.24
CA SER A 79 11.21 4.61 27.56
C SER A 79 10.86 3.96 26.23
N PRO A 80 9.60 4.03 25.77
CA PRO A 80 9.23 3.52 24.46
C PRO A 80 10.18 4.07 23.39
N SER A 81 10.69 3.19 22.54
CA SER A 81 11.52 3.60 21.41
C SER A 81 10.63 4.20 20.31
N PRO A 82 11.17 5.09 19.46
CA PRO A 82 10.46 5.51 18.26
C PRO A 82 9.99 4.30 17.44
N SER A 83 8.91 4.48 16.68
CA SER A 83 8.49 3.50 15.67
C SER A 83 8.36 4.20 14.34
N ALA A 84 8.54 3.45 13.25
CA ALA A 84 8.45 4.03 11.92
C ALA A 84 7.95 3.02 10.90
N CYS A 85 7.31 3.55 9.87
CA CYS A 85 6.81 2.76 8.75
C CYS A 85 6.91 3.51 7.43
N ILE A 86 6.90 2.75 6.35
CA ILE A 86 6.76 3.23 4.98
C ILE A 86 5.29 3.17 4.61
N THR A 87 4.71 4.31 4.27
CA THR A 87 3.25 4.44 4.03
C THR A 87 2.91 4.73 2.56
N GLY A 88 3.91 4.92 1.70
CA GLY A 88 3.72 5.10 0.27
C GLY A 88 5.04 5.06 -0.48
N ALA A 89 4.96 4.67 -1.75
CA ALA A 89 6.11 4.56 -2.65
C ALA A 89 5.67 4.83 -4.09
N ASP A 90 6.46 5.60 -4.83
CA ASP A 90 6.37 5.68 -6.29
C ASP A 90 7.71 6.12 -6.89
N GLY A 91 8.15 5.42 -7.93
CA GLY A 91 9.46 5.63 -8.54
C GLY A 91 10.58 5.61 -7.49
N ALA A 92 11.34 6.71 -7.39
CA ALA A 92 12.43 6.87 -6.43
C ALA A 92 12.00 7.45 -5.07
N PHE A 93 10.72 7.72 -4.86
CA PHE A 93 10.22 8.42 -3.67
C PHE A 93 9.51 7.45 -2.72
N LEU A 94 9.78 7.62 -1.43
CA LEU A 94 9.15 6.89 -0.34
C LEU A 94 8.62 7.88 0.69
N LEU A 95 7.42 7.60 1.22
CA LEU A 95 6.86 8.33 2.35
C LEU A 95 7.16 7.56 3.64
N VAL A 96 7.98 8.17 4.49
CA VAL A 96 8.45 7.59 5.75
C VAL A 96 7.79 8.32 6.91
N ARG A 97 6.98 7.59 7.67
CA ARG A 97 6.35 8.12 8.90
C ARG A 97 7.15 7.67 10.11
N VAL A 98 7.45 8.60 11.00
CA VAL A 98 8.20 8.35 12.25
C VAL A 98 7.40 8.87 13.43
N PHE A 99 7.08 7.97 14.36
CA PHE A 99 6.41 8.29 15.61
C PHE A 99 7.42 8.39 16.75
N PHE A 100 7.44 9.54 17.41
CA PHE A 100 8.27 9.80 18.58
C PHE A 100 7.38 9.83 19.83
N PRO A 101 7.54 8.88 20.76
CA PRO A 101 6.75 8.85 21.98
C PRO A 101 7.16 9.96 22.96
N GLU A 102 6.27 10.25 23.91
CA GLU A 102 6.54 11.20 24.99
C GLU A 102 7.77 10.77 25.79
N ARG A 103 8.68 11.71 26.06
CA ARG A 103 9.93 11.41 26.77
C ARG A 103 10.52 12.63 27.46
N ASP A 104 10.96 12.44 28.71
CA ASP A 104 11.68 13.46 29.50
C ASP A 104 10.96 14.82 29.54
N GLY A 105 9.62 14.80 29.62
CA GLY A 105 8.77 15.99 29.62
C GLY A 105 8.53 16.63 28.23
N ARG A 106 9.08 16.03 27.15
CA ARG A 106 8.78 16.42 25.77
C ARG A 106 7.53 15.68 25.29
N PRO A 107 6.56 16.39 24.66
CA PRO A 107 5.34 15.78 24.16
C PRO A 107 5.62 14.78 23.04
N MET A 108 4.73 13.81 22.87
CA MET A 108 4.77 12.94 21.68
C MET A 108 4.56 13.78 20.41
N PHE A 109 5.25 13.41 19.34
CA PHE A 109 5.05 14.01 18.02
C PHE A 109 5.27 12.97 16.93
N THR A 110 4.71 13.24 15.75
CA THR A 110 4.91 12.41 14.55
C THR A 110 5.48 13.30 13.49
N ASP A 111 6.48 12.81 12.76
CA ASP A 111 7.02 13.45 11.58
C ASP A 111 6.79 12.57 10.35
N VAL A 112 6.57 13.21 9.22
CA VAL A 112 6.43 12.55 7.93
C VAL A 112 7.48 13.10 6.98
N PHE A 113 8.28 12.21 6.42
CA PHE A 113 9.39 12.54 5.54
C PHE A 113 9.15 11.97 4.14
N VAL A 114 9.58 12.71 3.12
CA VAL A 114 9.78 12.20 1.77
C VAL A 114 11.24 11.84 1.63
N TYR A 115 11.52 10.55 1.48
CA TYR A 115 12.84 10.03 1.12
C TYR A 115 12.91 9.90 -0.40
N ARG A 116 14.00 10.40 -1.01
CA ARG A 116 14.31 10.22 -2.43
C ARG A 116 15.56 9.36 -2.56
N ALA A 117 15.46 8.24 -3.27
CA ALA A 117 16.55 7.29 -3.47
C ALA A 117 17.57 7.74 -4.53
N GLY A 118 17.13 8.37 -5.62
CA GLY A 118 18.00 8.76 -6.74
C GLY A 118 17.24 9.00 -8.06
N PRO A 119 17.94 9.32 -9.17
CA PRO A 119 19.39 9.26 -9.34
C PRO A 119 20.14 10.33 -8.54
N GLY A 120 21.33 9.98 -8.05
CA GLY A 120 22.22 10.84 -7.26
C GLY A 120 22.22 10.53 -5.75
N THR A 121 22.72 11.46 -4.95
CA THR A 121 22.74 11.32 -3.49
C THR A 121 21.31 11.29 -2.95
N PRO A 122 20.97 10.31 -2.10
CA PRO A 122 19.64 10.25 -1.51
C PRO A 122 19.38 11.45 -0.59
N SER A 123 18.13 11.86 -0.49
CA SER A 123 17.73 13.03 0.30
C SER A 123 16.51 12.73 1.15
N LEU A 124 16.44 13.37 2.32
CA LEU A 124 15.32 13.24 3.25
C LEU A 124 14.72 14.63 3.49
N TYR A 125 13.44 14.78 3.17
CA TYR A 125 12.71 16.03 3.30
C TYR A 125 11.58 15.89 4.31
N LEU A 126 11.59 16.71 5.36
CA LEU A 126 10.49 16.79 6.33
C LEU A 126 9.30 17.54 5.71
N LEU A 127 8.12 16.92 5.70
CA LEU A 127 6.91 17.62 5.26
C LEU A 127 6.58 18.77 6.22
N PRO A 128 6.14 19.92 5.69
CA PRO A 128 5.82 21.08 6.52
C PRO A 128 4.56 20.83 7.35
N GLN A 129 4.64 21.22 8.62
CA GLN A 129 3.49 21.25 9.54
C GLN A 129 2.70 22.57 9.39
N PRO A 130 1.40 22.60 9.74
CA PRO A 130 0.60 21.50 10.29
C PRO A 130 0.23 20.46 9.24
N TYR A 131 0.12 19.20 9.68
CA TYR A 131 -0.29 18.11 8.80
C TYR A 131 -1.81 18.08 8.62
N PRO A 132 -2.31 17.80 7.40
CA PRO A 132 -3.71 17.40 7.21
C PRO A 132 -4.04 16.22 8.13
N VAL A 133 -5.28 16.18 8.64
CA VAL A 133 -5.70 15.19 9.67
C VAL A 133 -5.43 13.75 9.21
N HIS A 134 -5.60 13.49 7.92
CA HIS A 134 -5.49 12.17 7.31
C HIS A 134 -4.10 11.87 6.74
N LEU A 135 -3.08 12.72 6.92
CA LEU A 135 -1.72 12.42 6.46
C LEU A 135 -1.14 11.18 7.17
N LEU A 136 -1.68 10.84 8.34
CA LEU A 136 -1.29 9.66 9.12
C LEU A 136 -2.07 8.39 8.74
N SER A 137 -2.93 8.48 7.72
CA SER A 137 -3.67 7.36 7.12
C SER A 137 -2.76 6.48 6.26
N ASN A 138 -3.18 5.23 6.02
CA ASN A 138 -2.53 4.33 5.06
C ASN A 138 -2.96 4.61 3.59
N TYR A 139 -3.78 5.64 3.35
CA TYR A 139 -4.34 5.97 2.03
C TYR A 139 -3.72 7.21 1.38
N VAL A 140 -2.52 7.58 1.84
CA VAL A 140 -1.76 8.69 1.28
C VAL A 140 -1.08 8.25 -0.01
N GLY A 141 -1.39 8.92 -1.11
CA GLY A 141 -0.74 8.70 -2.39
C GLY A 141 0.64 9.36 -2.45
N VAL A 142 1.61 8.67 -3.02
CA VAL A 142 2.92 9.21 -3.40
C VAL A 142 3.01 9.11 -4.91
N LEU A 143 3.40 10.19 -5.57
CA LEU A 143 3.50 10.21 -7.02
C LEU A 143 4.80 10.92 -7.44
N SER A 144 5.63 10.21 -8.19
CA SER A 144 6.80 10.75 -8.85
C SER A 144 6.41 11.51 -10.12
N CYS A 145 7.01 12.68 -10.29
CA CYS A 145 6.72 13.62 -11.37
C CYS A 145 8.02 14.10 -12.03
N GLY A 146 7.97 14.38 -13.34
CA GLY A 146 9.10 14.96 -14.08
C GLY A 146 10.15 13.95 -14.58
N GLY A 147 9.72 12.77 -15.02
CA GLY A 147 10.62 11.70 -15.47
C GLY A 147 11.59 12.13 -16.57
N GLY A 148 12.90 12.04 -16.28
CA GLY A 148 13.98 12.14 -17.27
C GLY A 148 14.87 13.39 -17.23
N ASP A 149 14.67 14.34 -16.31
CA ASP A 149 15.54 15.52 -16.19
C ASP A 149 15.76 15.95 -14.73
N ALA A 150 16.66 16.92 -14.50
CA ALA A 150 17.08 17.41 -13.17
C ALA A 150 15.96 18.01 -12.27
N SER A 151 14.69 17.95 -12.68
CA SER A 151 13.51 18.49 -12.01
C SER A 151 12.53 17.43 -11.48
N GLU A 152 13.00 16.20 -11.26
CA GLU A 152 12.21 15.17 -10.59
C GLU A 152 11.73 15.67 -9.23
N HIS A 153 10.43 15.54 -9.00
CA HIS A 153 9.80 15.89 -7.76
C HIS A 153 8.69 14.89 -7.45
N CYS A 154 8.14 15.00 -6.26
CA CYS A 154 7.09 14.15 -5.76
C CYS A 154 5.89 14.97 -5.30
N LEU A 155 4.70 14.43 -5.54
CA LEU A 155 3.46 14.85 -4.92
C LEU A 155 3.09 13.88 -3.79
N VAL A 156 2.64 14.42 -2.66
CA VAL A 156 2.04 13.67 -1.56
C VAL A 156 0.57 14.05 -1.50
N VAL A 157 -0.33 13.08 -1.68
CA VAL A 157 -1.77 13.33 -1.83
C VAL A 157 -2.55 12.68 -0.71
N VAL A 158 -3.18 13.50 0.11
CA VAL A 158 -3.90 13.08 1.31
C VAL A 158 -5.41 13.25 1.09
N PRO A 159 -6.21 12.17 1.18
CA PRO A 159 -7.66 12.28 1.19
C PRO A 159 -8.12 12.81 2.55
N GLU A 160 -8.61 14.04 2.60
CA GLU A 160 -9.09 14.72 3.80
C GLU A 160 -10.61 14.75 3.85
N ARG A 161 -11.18 14.24 4.95
CA ARG A 161 -12.61 14.16 5.16
C ARG A 161 -13.14 15.40 5.87
N TRP A 162 -14.26 15.93 5.40
CA TRP A 162 -14.97 17.02 6.06
C TRP A 162 -16.49 16.86 5.92
N ILE A 163 -17.25 17.60 6.74
CA ILE A 163 -18.71 17.57 6.71
C ILE A 163 -19.20 18.75 5.88
N GLY A 164 -19.87 18.43 4.77
CA GLY A 164 -20.47 19.41 3.87
C GLY A 164 -21.62 20.19 4.51
N PRO A 165 -22.02 21.32 3.89
CA PRO A 165 -23.17 22.11 4.35
C PRO A 165 -24.50 21.33 4.38
N ASP A 166 -24.58 20.25 3.60
CA ASP A 166 -25.72 19.34 3.50
C ASP A 166 -25.62 18.14 4.47
N HIS A 167 -24.71 18.20 5.44
CA HIS A 167 -24.36 17.11 6.36
C HIS A 167 -23.85 15.84 5.68
N ARG A 168 -23.47 15.91 4.40
CA ARG A 168 -22.84 14.78 3.72
C ARG A 168 -21.36 14.76 4.00
N LEU A 169 -20.83 13.55 4.10
CA LEU A 169 -19.39 13.32 4.18
C LEU A 169 -18.77 13.67 2.82
N MET A 170 -17.88 14.66 2.83
CA MET A 170 -17.13 15.11 1.67
C MET A 170 -15.67 14.75 1.87
N TYR A 171 -14.96 14.61 0.75
CA TYR A 171 -13.51 14.44 0.76
C TYR A 171 -12.91 15.48 -0.19
N ASP A 172 -11.76 16.00 0.20
CA ASP A 172 -10.89 16.78 -0.66
C ASP A 172 -9.53 16.09 -0.69
N LEU A 173 -8.78 16.23 -1.78
CA LEU A 173 -7.39 15.81 -1.85
C LEU A 173 -6.50 17.00 -1.51
N GLN A 174 -5.79 16.92 -0.39
CA GLN A 174 -4.69 17.81 -0.07
C GLN A 174 -3.44 17.31 -0.79
N VAL A 175 -2.95 18.08 -1.75
CA VAL A 175 -1.78 17.77 -2.58
C VAL A 175 -0.61 18.65 -2.14
N PHE A 176 0.42 18.04 -1.59
CA PHE A 176 1.71 18.68 -1.33
C PHE A 176 2.66 18.43 -2.49
N SER A 177 3.25 19.49 -3.04
CA SER A 177 4.32 19.38 -4.03
C SER A 177 5.68 19.69 -3.43
N THR A 178 6.63 18.77 -3.57
CA THR A 178 8.03 19.01 -3.17
C THR A 178 8.73 20.06 -4.05
N LYS A 179 8.19 20.34 -5.26
CA LYS A 179 8.72 21.36 -6.17
C LYS A 179 8.35 22.78 -5.72
N THR A 180 7.08 23.00 -5.37
CA THR A 180 6.60 24.32 -4.92
C THR A 180 6.69 24.49 -3.40
N GLN A 181 6.90 23.39 -2.67
CA GLN A 181 6.89 23.34 -1.20
C GLN A 181 5.59 23.89 -0.59
N SER A 182 4.47 23.65 -1.26
CA SER A 182 3.16 24.16 -0.87
C SER A 182 2.08 23.10 -0.97
N TRP A 183 1.04 23.27 -0.15
CA TRP A 183 -0.20 22.50 -0.22
C TRP A 183 -1.18 23.16 -1.20
N SER A 184 -2.00 22.33 -1.84
CA SER A 184 -3.14 22.74 -2.65
C SER A 184 -4.30 21.78 -2.42
N THR A 185 -5.54 22.24 -2.60
CA THR A 185 -6.74 21.43 -2.42
C THR A 185 -7.36 21.11 -3.78
N LYS A 186 -7.77 19.86 -3.98
CA LYS A 186 -8.55 19.42 -5.15
C LYS A 186 -9.82 18.70 -4.66
N ASP A 187 -10.97 19.02 -5.21
CA ASP A 187 -12.25 18.42 -4.77
C ASP A 187 -12.34 16.93 -5.18
N ALA A 188 -12.73 16.02 -4.27
CA ALA A 188 -12.87 14.60 -4.61
C ALA A 188 -13.81 13.83 -3.68
N ARG A 189 -14.97 13.34 -4.15
CA ARG A 189 -15.90 12.59 -3.29
C ARG A 189 -15.60 11.09 -3.21
N PHE A 190 -14.74 10.67 -2.28
CA PHE A 190 -14.31 9.27 -2.19
C PHE A 190 -13.83 8.83 -0.80
N ASP A 191 -14.23 7.65 -0.33
CA ASP A 191 -13.74 7.04 0.90
C ASP A 191 -12.80 5.87 0.57
N PRO A 192 -11.48 6.05 0.65
CA PRO A 192 -10.53 5.05 0.18
C PRO A 192 -10.26 3.94 1.18
N THR A 193 -10.07 2.74 0.65
CA THR A 193 -9.57 1.54 1.35
C THR A 193 -8.17 1.13 0.89
N LYS A 194 -7.71 1.65 -0.25
CA LYS A 194 -6.39 1.38 -0.85
C LYS A 194 -6.01 2.53 -1.78
N VAL A 195 -4.71 2.75 -1.97
CA VAL A 195 -4.15 3.70 -2.95
C VAL A 195 -2.93 3.08 -3.65
N PHE A 196 -2.73 3.39 -4.92
CA PHE A 196 -1.50 3.06 -5.65
C PHE A 196 -1.31 4.02 -6.84
N SER A 197 -0.06 4.14 -7.30
CA SER A 197 0.27 4.88 -8.50
C SER A 197 -0.18 4.14 -9.76
N VAL A 198 -0.57 4.93 -10.76
CA VAL A 198 -0.97 4.50 -12.09
C VAL A 198 -0.05 5.19 -13.09
N ALA A 199 0.25 4.51 -14.19
CA ALA A 199 1.13 5.03 -15.22
C ALA A 199 0.71 6.45 -15.68
N GLY A 200 1.70 7.29 -16.01
CA GLY A 200 1.45 8.63 -16.53
C GLY A 200 1.06 9.67 -15.47
N GLY A 201 1.66 9.63 -14.28
CA GLY A 201 1.43 10.67 -13.28
C GLY A 201 0.02 10.65 -12.68
N SER A 202 -0.56 9.46 -12.55
CA SER A 202 -1.94 9.27 -12.07
C SER A 202 -1.95 8.51 -10.74
N LEU A 203 -2.96 8.74 -9.92
CA LEU A 203 -3.19 7.99 -8.67
C LEU A 203 -4.58 7.35 -8.71
N ALA A 204 -4.69 6.12 -8.20
CA ALA A 204 -5.96 5.45 -8.02
C ALA A 204 -6.20 5.20 -6.54
N TRP A 205 -7.31 5.74 -6.03
CA TRP A 205 -7.88 5.34 -4.76
C TRP A 205 -8.97 4.31 -5.01
N VAL A 206 -9.00 3.25 -4.21
CA VAL A 206 -9.96 2.16 -4.35
C VAL A 206 -10.81 2.06 -3.11
N ASP A 207 -12.12 2.02 -3.31
CA ASP A 207 -13.11 1.48 -2.39
C ASP A 207 -13.44 0.10 -2.94
N VAL A 208 -12.84 -0.94 -2.35
CA VAL A 208 -12.96 -2.33 -2.83
C VAL A 208 -14.41 -2.84 -2.81
N ARG A 209 -15.32 -2.14 -2.14
CA ARG A 209 -16.76 -2.44 -2.18
C ARG A 209 -17.40 -2.03 -3.49
N SER A 210 -17.07 -0.87 -4.03
CA SER A 210 -17.90 -0.28 -5.09
C SER A 210 -17.17 0.39 -6.24
N ARG A 211 -16.01 1.01 -6.02
CA ARG A 211 -15.48 1.95 -7.03
C ARG A 211 -14.00 2.27 -6.88
N ILE A 212 -13.41 2.75 -7.97
CA ILE A 212 -12.07 3.32 -8.03
C ILE A 212 -12.21 4.80 -8.42
N LEU A 213 -11.58 5.70 -7.66
CA LEU A 213 -11.35 7.08 -8.06
C LEU A 213 -9.96 7.15 -8.69
N LEU A 214 -9.92 7.27 -10.01
CA LEU A 214 -8.70 7.55 -10.76
C LEU A 214 -8.56 9.07 -10.91
N CYS A 215 -7.50 9.61 -10.34
CA CYS A 215 -7.08 11.00 -10.53
C CYS A 215 -5.93 11.02 -11.54
N LYS A 216 -6.20 11.51 -12.74
CA LYS A 216 -5.16 11.65 -13.78
C LYS A 216 -4.47 13.00 -13.66
N GLU A 217 -3.20 13.03 -14.06
CA GLU A 217 -2.43 14.27 -14.22
C GLU A 217 -2.48 15.16 -12.98
N VAL A 218 -2.16 14.55 -11.83
CA VAL A 218 -2.31 15.18 -10.50
C VAL A 218 -1.55 16.52 -10.38
N ASP A 219 -0.44 16.67 -11.11
CA ASP A 219 0.43 17.86 -11.07
C ASP A 219 -0.17 19.10 -11.77
N ASP A 220 -1.21 18.93 -12.60
CA ASP A 220 -1.81 20.04 -13.38
C ASP A 220 -3.30 20.25 -13.03
N ASP A 221 -4.20 20.08 -14.00
CA ASP A 221 -5.64 20.11 -13.81
C ASP A 221 -6.20 18.68 -13.78
N PRO A 222 -6.37 18.09 -12.58
CA PRO A 222 -6.61 16.67 -12.47
C PRO A 222 -7.98 16.27 -13.01
N GLU A 223 -7.99 15.32 -13.95
CA GLU A 223 -9.23 14.68 -14.39
C GLU A 223 -9.61 13.57 -13.40
N MET A 224 -10.75 13.74 -12.73
CA MET A 224 -11.31 12.74 -11.81
C MET A 224 -12.24 11.78 -12.56
N LEU A 225 -11.86 10.52 -12.64
CA LEU A 225 -12.68 9.45 -13.20
C LEU A 225 -13.12 8.47 -12.13
N LEU A 226 -14.44 8.22 -12.09
CA LEU A 226 -15.03 7.22 -11.22
C LEU A 226 -15.31 5.94 -12.01
N ILE A 227 -14.66 4.86 -11.61
CA ILE A 227 -14.79 3.54 -12.22
C ILE A 227 -15.57 2.65 -11.26
N GLN A 228 -16.74 2.17 -11.68
CA GLN A 228 -17.54 1.23 -10.88
C GLN A 228 -16.88 -0.16 -10.91
N LEU A 229 -16.76 -0.82 -9.77
CA LEU A 229 -16.35 -2.22 -9.68
C LEU A 229 -17.51 -3.14 -10.07
N PRO A 230 -17.21 -4.40 -10.47
CA PRO A 230 -18.25 -5.41 -10.66
C PRO A 230 -19.12 -5.59 -9.40
N ALA A 231 -20.41 -5.87 -9.63
CA ALA A 231 -21.36 -6.17 -8.57
C ALA A 231 -20.92 -7.40 -7.78
N LEU A 232 -21.33 -7.45 -6.51
CA LEU A 232 -21.00 -8.52 -5.59
C LEU A 232 -21.52 -9.87 -6.09
N MET A 233 -20.69 -10.91 -5.98
CA MET A 233 -21.08 -12.27 -6.34
C MET A 233 -22.19 -12.75 -5.40
N GLY A 234 -23.09 -13.58 -5.95
CA GLY A 234 -24.37 -13.89 -5.31
C GLY A 234 -24.25 -14.44 -3.88
N ALA A 235 -23.28 -15.32 -3.62
CA ALA A 235 -23.07 -15.88 -2.28
C ALA A 235 -22.61 -14.83 -1.26
N ASN A 236 -21.83 -13.85 -1.71
CA ASN A 236 -21.33 -12.77 -0.85
C ASN A 236 -22.39 -11.72 -0.54
N VAL A 237 -23.48 -11.60 -1.32
CA VAL A 237 -24.55 -10.60 -1.08
C VAL A 237 -25.16 -10.74 0.31
N GLN A 238 -25.34 -11.96 0.80
CA GLN A 238 -25.96 -12.20 2.11
C GLN A 238 -25.02 -11.89 3.27
N GLU A 239 -23.73 -12.16 3.13
CA GLU A 239 -22.73 -12.00 4.19
C GLU A 239 -22.11 -10.60 4.20
N PHE A 240 -21.92 -10.01 3.01
CA PHE A 240 -21.22 -8.74 2.81
C PHE A 240 -22.10 -7.61 2.27
N GLY A 241 -23.41 -7.84 2.14
CA GLY A 241 -24.38 -6.80 1.80
C GLY A 241 -24.44 -5.67 2.83
N VAL A 242 -25.07 -4.56 2.46
CA VAL A 242 -25.37 -3.47 3.41
C VAL A 242 -26.49 -3.97 4.32
N ASP A 243 -26.25 -3.98 5.63
CA ASP A 243 -27.27 -4.37 6.60
C ASP A 243 -28.30 -3.25 6.84
N SER A 244 -29.32 -3.52 7.66
CA SER A 244 -30.38 -2.56 7.98
C SER A 244 -29.88 -1.33 8.74
N ASP A 245 -28.68 -1.38 9.31
CA ASP A 245 -28.13 -0.37 10.19
C ASP A 245 -27.10 0.52 9.45
N ASP A 246 -27.09 0.48 8.11
CA ASP A 246 -26.08 1.10 7.23
C ASP A 246 -24.63 0.69 7.58
N CYS A 247 -24.47 -0.40 8.32
CA CYS A 247 -23.17 -0.98 8.60
C CYS A 247 -22.79 -1.91 7.45
N SER A 248 -21.58 -1.71 6.93
CA SER A 248 -21.05 -2.49 5.82
C SER A 248 -19.78 -3.21 6.28
N PRO A 249 -19.71 -4.54 6.18
CA PRO A 249 -18.51 -5.26 6.57
C PRO A 249 -17.32 -4.94 5.66
N PRO A 250 -16.08 -5.11 6.14
CA PRO A 250 -14.87 -4.95 5.33
C PRO A 250 -14.85 -5.94 4.15
N MET A 251 -14.41 -5.47 2.98
CA MET A 251 -14.39 -6.25 1.73
C MET A 251 -13.00 -6.81 1.38
N ASP A 252 -11.95 -6.33 2.05
CA ASP A 252 -10.57 -6.81 1.88
C ASP A 252 -10.39 -8.33 2.07
N PRO A 253 -11.17 -9.06 2.89
CA PRO A 253 -11.03 -10.51 2.98
C PRO A 253 -11.38 -11.25 1.68
N ILE A 254 -12.17 -10.63 0.79
CA ILE A 254 -12.71 -11.30 -0.39
C ILE A 254 -12.45 -10.55 -1.70
N ARG A 255 -11.99 -9.30 -1.68
CA ARG A 255 -11.76 -8.49 -2.88
C ARG A 255 -10.42 -7.78 -2.86
N ASP A 256 -9.80 -7.69 -4.04
CA ASP A 256 -8.63 -6.86 -4.26
C ASP A 256 -8.62 -6.23 -5.66
N VAL A 257 -7.91 -5.12 -5.79
CA VAL A 257 -7.72 -4.38 -7.04
C VAL A 257 -6.25 -4.03 -7.21
N THR A 258 -5.71 -4.27 -8.39
CA THR A 258 -4.37 -3.80 -8.80
C THR A 258 -4.40 -3.16 -10.16
N PHE A 259 -3.29 -2.51 -10.52
CA PHE A 259 -3.10 -1.95 -11.84
C PHE A 259 -1.75 -2.39 -12.38
N ARG A 260 -1.78 -3.16 -13.47
CA ARG A 260 -0.58 -3.72 -14.09
C ARG A 260 -0.72 -3.66 -15.61
N ASN A 261 0.38 -3.33 -16.31
CA ASN A 261 0.43 -3.30 -17.77
C ASN A 261 -0.70 -2.45 -18.42
N GLY A 262 -1.04 -1.31 -17.82
CA GLY A 262 -2.05 -0.40 -18.36
C GLY A 262 -3.51 -0.83 -18.10
N ARG A 263 -3.74 -1.83 -17.26
CA ARG A 263 -5.07 -2.40 -16.98
C ARG A 263 -5.31 -2.52 -15.49
N PHE A 264 -6.54 -2.22 -15.09
CA PHE A 264 -7.04 -2.61 -13.78
C PHE A 264 -7.35 -4.10 -13.78
N ARG A 265 -6.97 -4.77 -12.70
CA ARG A 265 -7.40 -6.12 -12.36
C ARG A 265 -8.21 -6.07 -11.09
N PHE A 266 -9.26 -6.88 -11.04
CA PHE A 266 -10.13 -7.03 -9.90
C PHE A 266 -10.36 -8.52 -9.66
N ILE A 267 -10.28 -8.93 -8.40
CA ILE A 267 -10.58 -10.28 -7.97
C ILE A 267 -11.67 -10.24 -6.91
N GLU A 268 -12.59 -11.20 -6.97
CA GLU A 268 -13.51 -11.50 -5.90
C GLU A 268 -13.48 -13.00 -5.60
N MET A 269 -13.41 -13.35 -4.33
CA MET A 269 -13.57 -14.72 -3.84
C MET A 269 -14.94 -14.87 -3.20
N GLU A 270 -15.64 -15.96 -3.51
CA GLU A 270 -16.85 -16.38 -2.80
C GLU A 270 -16.63 -17.75 -2.16
N SER A 271 -17.06 -17.92 -0.92
CA SER A 271 -17.04 -19.20 -0.21
C SER A 271 -18.45 -19.76 -0.15
N LEU A 272 -18.65 -20.97 -0.66
CA LEU A 272 -19.92 -21.66 -0.53
C LEU A 272 -19.88 -22.50 0.75
N VAL A 273 -20.61 -22.07 1.78
CA VAL A 273 -20.82 -22.93 2.95
C VAL A 273 -21.85 -23.99 2.57
N LEU A 274 -21.37 -25.17 2.18
CA LEU A 274 -22.23 -26.34 2.04
C LEU A 274 -22.63 -26.79 3.44
N LEU A 275 -23.86 -26.44 3.85
CA LEU A 275 -24.49 -26.92 5.08
C LEU A 275 -24.83 -28.41 4.93
N SER A 276 -23.82 -29.28 4.95
CA SER A 276 -24.00 -30.71 5.20
C SER A 276 -23.21 -31.10 6.44
N ASP A 277 -23.94 -31.53 7.47
CA ASP A 277 -23.56 -31.81 8.86
C ASP A 277 -22.47 -32.88 9.10
N SER A 278 -21.55 -33.12 8.16
CA SER A 278 -20.50 -34.14 8.36
C SER A 278 -19.13 -33.83 7.76
N THR A 279 -19.00 -32.83 6.87
CA THR A 279 -17.70 -32.51 6.26
C THR A 279 -17.41 -31.03 6.39
N SER A 280 -16.32 -30.68 7.09
CA SER A 280 -15.78 -29.33 7.23
C SER A 280 -15.17 -28.79 5.91
N GLN A 281 -15.87 -28.99 4.78
CA GLN A 281 -15.49 -28.47 3.48
C GLN A 281 -16.15 -27.11 3.23
N ARG A 282 -15.34 -26.16 2.80
CA ARG A 282 -15.67 -24.80 2.40
C ARG A 282 -15.08 -24.55 1.01
N PRO A 283 -15.67 -25.14 -0.05
CA PRO A 283 -15.22 -24.85 -1.40
C PRO A 283 -15.38 -23.35 -1.67
N TRP A 284 -14.44 -22.80 -2.42
CA TRP A 284 -14.42 -21.40 -2.78
C TRP A 284 -14.18 -21.25 -4.28
N THR A 285 -14.71 -20.16 -4.83
CA THR A 285 -14.51 -19.75 -6.22
C THR A 285 -13.89 -18.37 -6.25
N ALA A 286 -12.88 -18.17 -7.09
CA ALA A 286 -12.32 -16.86 -7.38
C ALA A 286 -12.69 -16.44 -8.80
N ALA A 287 -13.28 -15.26 -8.96
CA ALA A 287 -13.54 -14.64 -10.26
C ALA A 287 -12.59 -13.46 -10.47
N MET A 288 -11.94 -13.42 -11.64
CA MET A 288 -11.02 -12.35 -12.01
C MET A 288 -11.56 -11.55 -13.20
N PHE A 289 -11.40 -10.23 -13.12
CA PHE A 289 -11.85 -9.28 -14.12
C PHE A 289 -10.72 -8.33 -14.49
N GLU A 290 -10.67 -7.91 -15.75
CA GLU A 290 -9.76 -6.88 -16.24
C GLU A 290 -10.54 -5.73 -16.89
N ARG A 291 -9.96 -4.54 -16.81
CA ARG A 291 -10.49 -3.34 -17.47
C ARG A 291 -9.36 -2.43 -17.91
N LYS A 292 -9.42 -1.91 -19.13
CA LYS A 292 -8.56 -0.80 -19.56
C LYS A 292 -9.07 0.51 -18.98
N VAL A 293 -8.18 1.47 -18.73
CA VAL A 293 -8.54 2.82 -18.23
C VAL A 293 -9.63 3.48 -19.09
N CYS A 294 -9.50 3.41 -20.42
CA CYS A 294 -10.45 4.02 -21.36
C CYS A 294 -11.65 3.13 -21.71
N SER A 295 -11.77 1.93 -21.14
CA SER A 295 -12.92 1.05 -21.35
C SER A 295 -14.04 1.41 -20.39
N GLU A 296 -15.29 1.24 -20.80
CA GLU A 296 -16.47 1.38 -19.94
C GLU A 296 -16.72 0.11 -19.11
N ASP A 297 -16.44 -1.05 -19.69
CA ASP A 297 -16.80 -2.36 -19.14
C ASP A 297 -15.60 -3.10 -18.52
N TRP A 298 -15.92 -3.93 -17.53
CA TRP A 298 -15.04 -4.97 -16.99
C TRP A 298 -15.23 -6.26 -17.77
N GLU A 299 -14.14 -6.86 -18.22
CA GLU A 299 -14.10 -8.13 -18.92
C GLU A 299 -13.73 -9.25 -17.93
N ARG A 300 -14.57 -10.28 -17.81
CA ARG A 300 -14.24 -11.45 -16.99
C ARG A 300 -13.11 -12.23 -17.66
N CYS A 301 -11.98 -12.36 -16.97
CA CYS A 301 -10.80 -13.07 -17.46
C CYS A 301 -10.93 -14.58 -17.26
N CYS A 302 -11.19 -14.99 -16.02
CA CYS A 302 -11.29 -16.39 -15.65
C CYS A 302 -12.09 -16.56 -14.35
N SER A 303 -12.41 -17.82 -14.06
CA SER A 303 -12.93 -18.27 -12.77
C SER A 303 -12.13 -19.50 -12.37
N VAL A 304 -11.80 -19.60 -11.09
CA VAL A 304 -11.07 -20.75 -10.54
C VAL A 304 -11.89 -21.31 -9.39
N ASP A 305 -12.20 -22.60 -9.43
CA ASP A 305 -12.84 -23.33 -8.33
C ASP A 305 -11.76 -24.08 -7.54
N SER A 306 -11.84 -24.03 -6.21
CA SER A 306 -10.98 -24.81 -5.31
C SER A 306 -10.93 -26.31 -5.61
N ASN A 307 -12.00 -26.89 -6.18
CA ASN A 307 -12.07 -28.29 -6.60
C ASN A 307 -11.19 -28.61 -7.82
N ASP A 308 -10.94 -27.61 -8.67
CA ASP A 308 -10.12 -27.75 -9.87
C ASP A 308 -8.62 -27.57 -9.56
N LEU A 309 -8.29 -27.15 -8.34
CA LEU A 309 -6.93 -26.88 -7.90
C LEU A 309 -6.36 -28.05 -7.08
N MET A 310 -5.12 -28.41 -7.40
CA MET A 310 -4.32 -29.31 -6.57
C MET A 310 -3.21 -28.53 -5.88
N PRO A 311 -2.92 -28.80 -4.59
CA PRO A 311 -1.74 -28.25 -3.94
C PRO A 311 -0.49 -28.56 -4.74
N ALA A 312 0.46 -27.62 -4.79
CA ALA A 312 1.73 -27.83 -5.49
C ALA A 312 2.49 -29.03 -4.90
N ASP A 313 3.35 -29.67 -5.69
CA ASP A 313 4.16 -30.82 -5.25
C ASP A 313 5.07 -30.51 -4.04
N SER A 314 5.34 -29.22 -3.79
CA SER A 314 6.07 -28.72 -2.62
C SER A 314 5.23 -28.62 -1.33
N CYS A 315 3.91 -28.82 -1.41
CA CYS A 315 3.01 -28.80 -0.27
C CYS A 315 3.00 -30.18 0.41
N PHE A 316 3.78 -30.31 1.47
CA PHE A 316 3.86 -31.56 2.21
C PHE A 316 2.69 -31.72 3.19
N PRO A 317 1.91 -32.82 3.14
CA PRO A 317 0.74 -33.02 4.00
C PRO A 317 1.06 -33.01 5.50
N TYR A 318 2.29 -33.34 5.89
CA TYR A 318 2.71 -33.28 7.30
C TYR A 318 2.93 -31.85 7.81
N LEU A 319 3.15 -30.88 6.92
CA LEU A 319 3.26 -29.46 7.29
C LEU A 319 1.88 -28.78 7.34
N PHE A 320 0.92 -29.28 6.54
CA PHE A 320 -0.44 -28.76 6.45
C PHE A 320 -1.43 -29.94 6.38
N PRO A 321 -1.75 -30.59 7.50
CA PRO A 321 -2.61 -31.78 7.50
C PRO A 321 -4.03 -31.51 6.98
N GLU A 322 -4.49 -30.26 7.00
CA GLU A 322 -5.81 -29.83 6.55
C GLU A 322 -6.02 -30.03 5.05
N ILE A 323 -4.96 -30.03 4.23
CA ILE A 323 -5.08 -30.21 2.77
C ILE A 323 -5.30 -31.66 2.37
N TYR A 324 -5.23 -32.63 3.30
CA TYR A 324 -5.45 -34.04 3.00
C TYR A 324 -6.88 -34.46 3.35
N ASP A 325 -7.64 -34.85 2.34
CA ASP A 325 -8.94 -35.48 2.53
C ASP A 325 -8.76 -36.96 2.85
N TYR A 326 -9.02 -37.35 4.11
CA TYR A 326 -8.88 -38.74 4.55
C TYR A 326 -9.97 -39.67 4.01
N GLU A 327 -11.14 -39.13 3.63
CA GLU A 327 -12.24 -39.92 3.08
C GLU A 327 -11.96 -40.26 1.61
N GLU A 328 -11.59 -39.23 0.83
CA GLU A 328 -11.29 -39.34 -0.59
C GLU A 328 -9.83 -39.77 -0.88
N LYS A 329 -8.99 -39.81 0.15
CA LYS A 329 -7.54 -40.11 0.08
C LYS A 329 -6.80 -39.27 -0.97
N LYS A 330 -7.13 -37.98 -1.04
CA LYS A 330 -6.57 -37.03 -2.01
C LYS A 330 -6.27 -35.69 -1.38
N LEU A 331 -5.41 -34.91 -2.03
CA LEU A 331 -5.18 -33.52 -1.65
C LEU A 331 -6.35 -32.64 -2.10
N THR A 332 -6.74 -31.67 -1.27
CA THR A 332 -7.85 -30.74 -1.51
C THR A 332 -7.57 -29.39 -0.86
N LEU A 333 -8.06 -28.31 -1.47
CA LEU A 333 -8.06 -26.97 -0.88
C LEU A 333 -9.39 -26.61 -0.21
N ASN A 334 -10.40 -27.48 -0.29
CA ASN A 334 -11.74 -27.20 0.25
C ASN A 334 -11.77 -27.18 1.78
N ARG A 335 -10.74 -27.72 2.44
CA ARG A 335 -10.63 -27.71 3.91
C ARG A 335 -9.78 -26.55 4.41
N VAL A 336 -9.24 -25.73 3.49
CA VAL A 336 -8.43 -24.56 3.80
C VAL A 336 -9.29 -23.32 3.70
N VAL A 337 -9.30 -22.55 4.77
CA VAL A 337 -9.93 -21.24 4.78
C VAL A 337 -9.03 -20.27 4.02
N SER A 338 -9.56 -19.71 2.91
CA SER A 338 -8.83 -18.79 2.04
C SER A 338 -9.40 -17.38 2.19
N PHE A 339 -8.54 -16.40 2.45
CA PHE A 339 -8.89 -14.99 2.64
C PHE A 339 -7.80 -14.09 2.09
N LEU A 340 -8.12 -12.81 1.93
CA LEU A 340 -7.21 -11.73 1.52
C LEU A 340 -6.55 -12.04 0.16
N PRO A 341 -7.36 -12.24 -0.91
CA PRO A 341 -6.80 -12.42 -2.23
C PRO A 341 -5.87 -11.24 -2.54
N THR A 342 -4.66 -11.54 -2.99
CA THR A 342 -3.67 -10.51 -3.33
C THR A 342 -3.31 -10.67 -4.79
N LEU A 343 -3.57 -9.63 -5.58
CA LEU A 343 -3.12 -9.58 -6.96
C LEU A 343 -1.71 -8.97 -7.02
N ASP A 344 -0.97 -9.34 -8.06
CA ASP A 344 0.29 -8.70 -8.39
C ASP A 344 0.06 -7.26 -8.89
N GLN A 345 0.95 -6.35 -8.50
CA GLN A 345 1.02 -4.98 -9.03
C GLN A 345 1.95 -4.89 -10.24
#